data_AF-A0A8B8FVF0-F1
#
_entry.id   AF-A0A8B8FVF0-F1
#
_cell.length_a   1.000
_cell.length_b   1.000
_cell.length_c   1.000
_cell.angle_alpha   90.00
_cell.angle_beta   90.00
_cell.angle_gamma   90.00
#
_symmetry.space_group_name_H-M   'P 1'
#
loop_
_entity.id
_entity.type
_entity.pdbx_description
1 polymer ?
#
loop_
_entity_poly.entity_id
_entity_poly.type
_entity_poly.pdbx_seq_one_letter_code
_entity_poly.pdbx_strand_id
1 'polypeptide(L)'
;MPKRRFEMFGTLREKLHSVVQEGLSASLRGLSVNEVNIVPSSNDQQPVNYDAGADLLHKYQTEWNQLHLLAEDNAHKAEEVNEMISLLHHQMSEQWKKMDTITSCINAMPQLVKSIENAINDMENIKTLINDVEHQLLKLEDVVEEQELQEQMLNERFQLAVYRSRKLKELEKISDDLEAEHKEKVVDLEQKINIKLKERQEIFNQVFQQDMRQYIISGIIPVMKSSGNNGRDEVSLEDIEIEDDTDALNELLNS
;
A
#
# COMPACT_ATOMS: atom_id res chain seq x y z
N MET A 1 46.64 -38.99 19.15
CA MET A 1 47.67 -40.00 18.77
C MET A 1 49.01 -39.69 19.46
N PRO A 2 49.29 -40.17 20.68
CA PRO A 2 50.60 -40.03 21.31
C PRO A 2 51.15 -41.40 21.75
N LYS A 3 51.53 -42.27 20.80
CA LYS A 3 52.11 -43.60 21.12
C LYS A 3 53.58 -43.79 20.74
N ARG A 4 54.15 -42.97 19.85
CA ARG A 4 55.55 -43.14 19.40
C ARG A 4 56.62 -42.46 20.26
N ARG A 5 56.28 -41.55 21.17
CA ARG A 5 57.28 -40.84 22.01
C ARG A 5 57.75 -41.61 23.24
N PHE A 6 56.96 -42.58 23.74
CA PHE A 6 57.33 -43.37 24.92
C PHE A 6 58.21 -44.58 24.57
N GLU A 7 58.03 -45.21 23.40
CA GLU A 7 58.83 -46.37 22.96
C GLU A 7 60.31 -46.02 22.68
N MET A 8 60.58 -44.81 22.17
CA MET A 8 61.96 -44.37 21.89
C MET A 8 62.78 -44.08 23.16
N PHE A 9 62.15 -43.69 24.27
CA PHE A 9 62.86 -43.51 25.55
C PHE A 9 63.14 -44.84 26.26
N GLY A 10 62.24 -45.81 26.13
CA GLY A 10 62.44 -47.17 26.67
C GLY A 10 63.62 -47.90 26.03
N THR A 11 63.69 -47.85 24.70
CA THR A 11 64.78 -48.48 23.91
C THR A 11 66.15 -47.84 24.15
N LEU A 12 66.20 -46.53 24.42
CA LEU A 12 67.44 -45.83 24.75
C LEU A 12 67.92 -46.16 26.17
N ARG A 13 66.99 -46.30 27.13
CA ARG A 13 67.28 -46.74 28.50
C ARG A 13 67.77 -48.19 28.55
N GLU A 14 67.15 -49.10 27.80
CA GLU A 14 67.59 -50.50 27.72
C GLU A 14 68.99 -50.61 27.09
N LYS A 15 69.26 -49.85 26.03
CA LYS A 15 70.61 -49.79 25.43
C LYS A 15 71.65 -49.23 26.39
N LEU A 16 71.31 -48.18 27.15
CA LEU A 16 72.24 -47.61 28.14
C LEU A 16 72.49 -48.58 29.30
N HIS A 17 71.46 -49.31 29.75
CA HIS A 17 71.61 -50.32 30.78
C HIS A 17 72.47 -51.51 30.32
N SER A 18 72.24 -52.03 29.11
CA SER A 18 73.03 -53.12 28.51
C SER A 18 74.49 -52.71 28.29
N VAL A 19 74.74 -51.51 27.75
CA VAL A 19 76.12 -51.03 27.49
C VAL A 19 76.90 -50.78 28.78
N VAL A 20 76.25 -50.26 29.83
CA VAL A 20 76.91 -50.01 31.13
C VAL A 20 77.20 -51.32 31.87
N GLN A 21 76.28 -52.31 31.83
CA GLN A 21 76.51 -53.59 32.52
C GLN A 21 77.47 -54.52 31.77
N GLU A 22 77.45 -54.58 30.44
CA GLU A 22 78.33 -55.47 29.68
C GLU A 22 79.69 -54.83 29.36
N GLY A 23 79.72 -53.53 29.06
CA GLY A 23 80.95 -52.81 28.68
C GLY A 23 81.92 -52.60 29.84
N LEU A 24 81.41 -52.25 31.03
CA LEU A 24 82.27 -52.09 32.22
C LEU A 24 82.71 -53.44 32.80
N SER A 25 81.85 -54.47 32.75
CA SER A 25 82.18 -55.82 33.23
C SER A 25 83.19 -56.55 32.34
N ALA A 26 83.19 -56.29 31.03
CA ALA A 26 84.18 -56.82 30.10
C ALA A 26 85.54 -56.12 30.26
N SER A 27 85.55 -54.82 30.57
CA SER A 27 86.78 -54.06 30.82
C SER A 27 87.46 -54.45 32.15
N LEU A 28 86.69 -54.77 33.19
CA LEU A 28 87.26 -55.16 34.50
C LEU A 28 87.83 -56.60 34.52
N ARG A 29 87.31 -57.51 33.69
CA ARG A 29 87.84 -58.90 33.60
C ARG A 29 89.23 -59.00 32.97
N GLY A 30 89.70 -57.95 32.29
CA GLY A 30 91.06 -57.86 31.75
C GLY A 30 92.13 -57.47 32.78
N LEU A 31 91.76 -57.15 34.02
CA LEU A 31 92.67 -56.69 35.07
C LEU A 31 92.84 -57.70 36.23
N SER A 32 92.58 -58.99 35.98
CA SER A 32 92.85 -60.06 36.94
C SER A 32 94.36 -60.34 37.03
N VAL A 33 95.01 -59.61 37.94
CA VAL A 33 96.24 -59.93 38.69
C VAL A 33 97.12 -61.02 38.09
N ASN A 34 98.06 -60.62 37.22
CA ASN A 34 99.34 -61.31 37.09
C ASN A 34 100.31 -60.64 38.08
N GLU A 35 100.71 -61.37 39.11
CA GLU A 35 101.82 -61.00 40.01
C GLU A 35 103.11 -60.91 39.20
N VAL A 36 103.50 -59.69 38.79
CA VAL A 36 104.84 -59.42 38.30
C VAL A 36 105.69 -59.00 39.48
N ASN A 37 106.62 -59.88 39.82
CA ASN A 37 107.65 -59.73 40.84
C ASN A 37 108.56 -58.53 40.48
N ILE A 38 108.33 -57.37 41.10
CA ILE A 38 109.19 -56.20 40.93
C ILE A 38 110.34 -56.31 41.92
N VAL A 39 111.50 -56.71 41.38
CA VAL A 39 112.81 -56.64 42.03
C VAL A 39 113.12 -55.18 42.39
N PRO A 40 113.57 -54.85 43.61
CA PRO A 40 113.94 -53.49 43.97
C PRO A 40 115.36 -53.21 43.48
N SER A 41 115.48 -52.63 42.28
CA SER A 41 116.75 -52.06 41.80
C SER A 41 116.80 -50.57 42.07
N SER A 42 117.62 -50.22 43.06
CA SER A 42 118.51 -49.07 43.16
C SER A 42 118.13 -47.75 42.47
N ASN A 43 117.96 -46.71 43.30
CA ASN A 43 118.13 -45.27 43.04
C ASN A 43 118.72 -44.90 41.67
N ASP A 44 117.85 -44.47 40.75
CA ASP A 44 118.16 -43.43 39.76
C ASP A 44 117.11 -42.33 39.94
N GLN A 45 117.56 -41.19 40.44
CA GLN A 45 116.76 -39.97 40.57
C GLN A 45 116.39 -39.48 39.17
N GLN A 46 115.25 -39.91 38.64
CA GLN A 46 114.57 -39.17 37.57
C GLN A 46 114.37 -37.74 38.06
N PRO A 47 114.69 -36.70 37.27
CA PRO A 47 114.43 -35.33 37.67
C PRO A 47 112.92 -35.18 37.81
N VAL A 48 112.43 -35.23 39.06
CA VAL A 48 111.03 -34.95 39.37
C VAL A 48 110.81 -33.49 38.97
N ASN A 49 110.09 -33.28 37.88
CA ASN A 49 109.76 -31.93 37.44
C ASN A 49 108.75 -31.34 38.42
N TYR A 50 109.24 -30.55 39.38
CA TYR A 50 108.42 -29.86 40.37
C TYR A 50 107.45 -28.85 39.74
N ASP A 51 107.68 -28.45 38.47
CA ASP A 51 106.83 -27.51 37.73
C ASP A 51 105.75 -28.20 36.88
N ALA A 52 105.73 -29.54 36.79
CA ALA A 52 104.74 -30.27 35.99
C ALA A 52 103.28 -30.00 36.42
N GLY A 53 103.06 -29.72 37.71
CA GLY A 53 101.75 -29.29 38.21
C GLY A 53 101.37 -27.87 37.78
N ALA A 54 102.35 -26.96 37.69
CA ALA A 54 102.15 -25.60 37.22
C ALA A 54 101.89 -25.57 35.70
N ASP A 55 102.61 -26.38 34.92
CA ASP A 55 102.38 -26.52 33.48
C ASP A 55 101.00 -27.11 33.16
N LEU A 56 100.56 -28.11 33.93
CA LEU A 56 99.24 -28.71 33.79
C LEU A 56 98.14 -27.71 34.14
N LEU A 57 98.31 -26.95 35.23
CA LEU A 57 97.38 -25.91 35.63
C LEU A 57 97.30 -24.80 34.57
N HIS A 58 98.45 -24.34 34.06
CA HIS A 58 98.51 -23.31 33.02
C HIS A 58 97.82 -23.78 31.74
N LYS A 59 98.02 -25.04 31.34
CA LYS A 59 97.33 -25.64 30.19
C LYS A 59 95.81 -25.61 30.38
N TYR A 60 95.30 -26.13 31.50
CA TYR A 60 93.86 -26.14 31.75
C TYR A 60 93.27 -24.74 31.92
N GLN A 61 94.00 -23.81 32.55
CA GLN A 61 93.57 -22.43 32.67
C GLN A 61 93.49 -21.75 31.30
N THR A 62 94.43 -22.03 30.40
CA THR A 62 94.42 -21.50 29.03
C THR A 62 93.28 -22.09 28.21
N GLU A 63 93.10 -23.42 28.25
CA GLU A 63 91.99 -24.11 27.58
C GLU A 63 90.63 -23.65 28.11
N TRP A 64 90.50 -23.48 29.42
CA TRP A 64 89.28 -22.98 30.06
C TRP A 64 88.98 -21.53 29.65
N ASN A 65 90.00 -20.66 29.63
CA ASN A 65 89.85 -19.29 29.19
C ASN A 65 89.42 -19.22 27.71
N GLN A 66 90.02 -20.05 26.84
CA GLN A 66 89.61 -20.14 25.44
C GLN A 66 88.16 -20.61 25.30
N LEU A 67 87.76 -21.63 26.07
CA LEU A 67 86.38 -22.13 26.06
C LEU A 67 85.41 -21.05 26.55
N HIS A 68 85.78 -20.26 27.55
CA HIS A 68 84.97 -19.16 28.06
C HIS A 68 84.77 -18.08 27.00
N LEU A 69 85.83 -17.64 26.32
CA LEU A 69 85.74 -16.66 25.22
C LEU A 69 84.87 -17.16 24.06
N LEU A 70 84.98 -18.44 23.69
CA LEU A 70 84.12 -19.04 22.66
C LEU A 70 82.66 -19.14 23.11
N ALA A 71 82.41 -19.42 24.38
CA ALA A 71 81.06 -19.45 24.93
C ALA A 71 80.43 -18.04 24.95
N GLU A 72 81.21 -17.02 25.27
CA GLU A 72 80.77 -15.62 25.27
C GLU A 72 80.44 -15.13 23.84
N ASP A 73 81.31 -15.40 22.86
CA ASP A 73 81.05 -15.07 21.45
C ASP A 73 79.82 -15.81 20.89
N ASN A 74 79.64 -17.08 21.27
CA ASN A 74 78.43 -17.83 20.90
C ASN A 74 77.17 -17.26 21.57
N ALA A 75 77.25 -16.84 22.84
CA ALA A 75 76.14 -16.19 23.53
C ALA A 75 75.75 -14.87 22.84
N HIS A 76 76.72 -14.06 22.45
CA HIS A 76 76.49 -12.81 21.71
C HIS A 76 75.82 -13.06 20.36
N LYS A 77 76.33 -14.01 19.58
CA LYS A 77 75.72 -14.39 18.28
C LYS A 77 74.31 -14.94 18.45
N ALA A 78 74.05 -15.70 19.51
CA ALA A 78 72.71 -16.20 19.82
C ALA A 78 71.74 -15.06 20.18
N GLU A 79 72.23 -14.03 20.87
CA GLU A 79 71.45 -12.83 21.21
C GLU A 79 71.07 -12.03 19.95
N GLU A 80 72.02 -11.78 19.04
CA GLU A 80 71.75 -11.12 17.75
C GLU A 80 70.69 -11.86 16.92
N VAL A 81 70.77 -13.19 16.85
CA VAL A 81 69.77 -14.01 16.15
C VAL A 81 68.42 -13.92 16.84
N ASN A 82 68.38 -13.91 18.17
CA ASN A 82 67.14 -13.77 18.94
C ASN A 82 66.47 -12.40 18.71
N GLU A 83 67.25 -11.32 18.59
CA GLU A 83 66.73 -9.99 18.23
C GLU A 83 66.10 -9.98 16.84
N MET A 84 66.78 -10.56 15.85
CA MET A 84 66.24 -10.67 14.48
C MET A 84 64.95 -11.49 14.43
N ILE A 85 64.89 -12.62 15.14
CA ILE A 85 63.68 -13.45 15.23
C ILE A 85 62.55 -12.68 15.90
N SER A 86 62.85 -11.92 16.96
CA SER A 86 61.85 -11.13 17.68
C SER A 86 61.26 -10.03 16.79
N LEU A 87 62.10 -9.34 16.01
CA LEU A 87 61.65 -8.34 15.04
C LEU A 87 60.77 -8.97 13.96
N LEU A 88 61.19 -10.10 13.39
CA LEU A 88 60.42 -10.81 12.38
C LEU A 88 59.06 -11.27 12.92
N HIS A 89 59.04 -11.80 14.13
CA HIS A 89 57.80 -12.22 14.79
C HIS A 89 56.85 -11.03 15.01
N HIS A 90 57.38 -9.89 15.44
CA HIS A 90 56.60 -8.67 15.61
C HIS A 90 55.98 -8.22 14.28
N GLN A 91 56.78 -8.11 13.22
CA GLN A 91 56.30 -7.77 11.88
C GLN A 91 55.24 -8.76 11.38
N MET A 92 55.47 -10.06 11.53
CA MET A 92 54.52 -11.09 11.11
C MET A 92 53.20 -10.96 11.88
N SER A 93 53.25 -10.67 13.18
CA SER A 93 52.07 -10.43 14.00
C SER A 93 51.27 -9.21 13.52
N GLU A 94 51.95 -8.12 13.16
CA GLU A 94 51.28 -6.94 12.59
C GLU A 94 50.63 -7.23 11.23
N GLN A 95 51.32 -7.95 10.35
CA GLN A 95 50.77 -8.33 9.05
C GLN A 95 49.56 -9.26 9.21
N TRP A 96 49.60 -10.19 10.17
CA TRP A 96 48.45 -11.02 10.51
C TRP A 96 47.25 -10.20 10.96
N LYS A 97 47.45 -9.18 11.82
CA LYS A 97 46.35 -8.28 12.23
C LYS A 97 45.75 -7.54 11.04
N LYS A 98 46.58 -7.02 10.14
CA LYS A 98 46.11 -6.37 8.90
C LYS A 98 45.31 -7.35 8.04
N MET A 99 45.82 -8.57 7.85
CA MET A 99 45.14 -9.62 7.10
C MET A 99 43.79 -10.01 7.72
N ASP A 100 43.71 -10.06 9.05
CA ASP A 100 42.47 -10.36 9.77
C ASP A 100 41.42 -9.26 9.59
N THR A 101 41.84 -7.98 9.61
CA THR A 101 40.93 -6.85 9.30
C THR A 101 40.43 -6.90 7.87
N ILE A 102 41.29 -7.20 6.89
CA ILE A 102 40.89 -7.36 5.49
C ILE A 102 39.93 -8.53 5.33
N THR A 103 40.22 -9.65 5.98
CA THR A 103 39.37 -10.85 5.95
C THR A 103 37.99 -10.54 6.52
N SER A 104 37.92 -9.79 7.62
CA SER A 104 36.67 -9.34 8.21
C SER A 104 35.87 -8.42 7.27
N CYS A 105 36.54 -7.49 6.59
CA CYS A 105 35.91 -6.62 5.58
C CYS A 105 35.36 -7.42 4.39
N ILE A 106 36.13 -8.39 3.88
CA ILE A 106 35.69 -9.27 2.78
C ILE A 106 34.47 -10.09 3.22
N ASN A 107 34.46 -10.60 4.45
CA ASN A 107 33.31 -11.34 5.00
C ASN A 107 32.06 -10.46 5.19
N ALA A 108 32.21 -9.15 5.31
CA ALA A 108 31.09 -8.20 5.39
C ALA A 108 30.50 -7.83 4.02
N MET A 109 31.26 -7.94 2.92
CA MET A 109 30.79 -7.58 1.58
C MET A 109 29.50 -8.32 1.15
N PRO A 110 29.37 -9.65 1.35
CA PRO A 110 28.13 -10.36 1.01
C PRO A 110 26.89 -9.83 1.76
N GLN A 111 27.05 -9.37 3.00
CA GLN A 111 25.94 -8.78 3.77
C GLN A 111 25.53 -7.42 3.19
N LEU A 112 26.49 -6.63 2.74
CA LEU A 112 26.25 -5.36 2.06
C LEU A 112 25.52 -5.61 0.73
N VAL A 113 25.98 -6.57 -0.07
CA VAL A 113 25.30 -6.97 -1.32
C VAL A 113 23.86 -7.40 -1.06
N LYS A 114 23.63 -8.26 -0.07
CA LYS A 114 22.28 -8.68 0.31
C LYS A 114 21.39 -7.49 0.76
N SER A 115 21.97 -6.53 1.46
CA SER A 115 21.24 -5.33 1.90
C SER A 115 20.87 -4.44 0.71
N ILE A 116 21.74 -4.33 -0.30
CA ILE A 116 21.44 -3.65 -1.56
C ILE A 116 20.34 -4.39 -2.32
N GLU A 117 20.43 -5.72 -2.44
CA GLU A 117 19.39 -6.53 -3.10
C GLU A 117 18.02 -6.35 -2.44
N ASN A 118 17.98 -6.33 -1.11
CA ASN A 118 16.75 -6.04 -0.37
C ASN A 118 16.21 -4.62 -0.68
N ALA A 119 17.07 -3.61 -0.65
CA ALA A 119 16.67 -2.23 -0.97
C ALA A 119 16.18 -2.09 -2.42
N ILE A 120 16.74 -2.85 -3.36
CA ILE A 120 16.26 -2.91 -4.75
C ILE A 120 14.86 -3.53 -4.80
N ASN A 121 14.65 -4.65 -4.11
CA ASN A 121 13.33 -5.29 -4.05
C ASN A 121 12.28 -4.36 -3.40
N ASP A 122 12.64 -3.66 -2.32
CA ASP A 122 11.75 -2.69 -1.67
C ASP A 122 11.41 -1.53 -2.62
N MET A 123 12.38 -1.05 -3.40
CA MET A 123 12.15 -0.02 -4.40
C MET A 123 11.22 -0.50 -5.52
N GLU A 124 11.35 -1.76 -5.95
CA GLU A 124 10.44 -2.38 -6.91
C GLU A 124 9.02 -2.48 -6.35
N ASN A 125 8.87 -2.93 -5.10
CA ASN A 125 7.58 -2.98 -4.42
C ASN A 125 6.94 -1.59 -4.33
N ILE A 126 7.69 -0.56 -3.95
CA ILE A 126 7.21 0.82 -3.91
C ILE A 126 6.75 1.28 -5.29
N LYS A 127 7.50 0.97 -6.35
CA LYS A 127 7.11 1.28 -7.73
C LYS A 127 5.77 0.63 -8.11
N THR A 128 5.58 -0.64 -7.74
CA THR A 128 4.29 -1.31 -8.00
C THR A 128 3.14 -0.66 -7.25
N LEU A 129 3.33 -0.32 -5.97
CA LEU A 129 2.32 0.37 -5.16
C LEU A 129 1.96 1.76 -5.71
N ILE A 130 2.95 2.51 -6.21
CA ILE A 130 2.71 3.80 -6.85
C ILE A 130 1.85 3.62 -8.10
N ASN A 131 2.19 2.68 -8.98
CA ASN A 131 1.39 2.40 -10.18
C ASN A 131 -0.05 2.00 -9.83
N ASP A 132 -0.23 1.19 -8.77
CA ASP A 132 -1.56 0.81 -8.30
C ASP A 132 -2.34 2.03 -7.79
N VAL A 133 -1.70 2.90 -7.01
CA VAL A 133 -2.31 4.15 -6.53
C VAL A 133 -2.69 5.07 -7.69
N GLU A 134 -1.80 5.25 -8.67
CA GLU A 134 -2.09 6.03 -9.89
C GLU A 134 -3.31 5.46 -10.63
N HIS A 135 -3.40 4.13 -10.76
CA HIS A 135 -4.54 3.49 -11.39
C HIS A 135 -5.85 3.68 -10.60
N GLN A 136 -5.80 3.64 -9.28
CA GLN A 136 -6.99 3.90 -8.44
C GLN A 136 -7.40 5.38 -8.47
N LEU A 137 -6.44 6.31 -8.58
CA LEU A 137 -6.74 7.73 -8.74
C LEU A 137 -7.43 8.03 -10.07
N LEU A 138 -6.98 7.40 -11.17
CA LEU A 138 -7.66 7.51 -12.47
C LEU A 138 -9.11 6.99 -12.39
N LYS A 139 -9.33 5.84 -11.74
CA LYS A 139 -10.70 5.33 -11.53
C LYS A 139 -11.55 6.28 -10.68
N LEU A 140 -10.95 6.93 -9.69
CA LEU A 140 -11.66 7.89 -8.86
C LEU A 140 -12.05 9.12 -9.67
N GLU A 141 -11.16 9.61 -10.54
CA GLU A 141 -11.44 10.70 -11.48
C GLU A 141 -12.62 10.35 -12.40
N ASP A 142 -12.61 9.16 -13.03
CA ASP A 142 -13.71 8.68 -13.87
C ASP A 142 -15.06 8.67 -13.11
N VAL A 143 -15.06 8.20 -11.85
CA VAL A 143 -16.27 8.15 -11.02
C VAL A 143 -16.75 9.55 -10.62
N VAL A 144 -15.84 10.48 -10.34
CA VAL A 144 -16.18 11.87 -10.03
C VAL A 144 -16.80 12.55 -11.24
N GLU A 145 -16.22 12.38 -12.43
CA GLU A 145 -16.78 12.91 -13.68
C GLU A 145 -18.17 12.34 -13.97
N GLU A 146 -18.36 11.02 -13.77
CA GLU A 146 -19.67 10.38 -13.93
C GLU A 146 -20.70 10.98 -12.95
N GLN A 147 -20.31 11.18 -11.69
CA GLN A 147 -21.18 11.77 -10.68
C GLN A 147 -21.59 13.21 -11.03
N GLU A 148 -20.65 14.05 -11.46
CA GLU A 148 -20.92 15.43 -11.87
C GLU A 148 -21.89 15.48 -13.05
N LEU A 149 -21.71 14.60 -14.05
CA LEU A 149 -22.62 14.51 -15.19
C LEU A 149 -24.03 14.09 -14.74
N GLN A 150 -24.14 13.10 -13.85
CA GLN A 150 -25.43 12.65 -13.31
C GLN A 150 -26.14 13.78 -12.55
N GLU A 151 -25.42 14.57 -11.77
CA GLU A 151 -25.98 15.73 -11.05
C GLU A 151 -26.51 16.79 -12.03
N GLN A 152 -25.74 17.11 -13.08
CA GLN A 152 -26.18 18.04 -14.13
C GLN A 152 -27.47 17.56 -14.81
N MET A 153 -27.51 16.29 -15.22
CA MET A 153 -28.71 15.69 -15.83
C MET A 153 -29.92 15.75 -14.90
N LEU A 154 -29.72 15.46 -13.61
CA LEU A 154 -30.79 15.52 -12.62
C LEU A 154 -31.30 16.96 -12.45
N ASN A 155 -30.40 17.93 -12.37
CA ASN A 155 -30.74 19.34 -12.25
C ASN A 155 -31.54 19.82 -13.48
N GLU A 156 -31.11 19.50 -14.70
CA GLU A 156 -31.87 19.82 -15.92
C GLU A 156 -33.26 19.20 -15.91
N ARG A 157 -33.36 17.91 -15.55
CA ARG A 157 -34.66 17.23 -15.44
C ARG A 157 -35.56 17.88 -14.39
N PHE A 158 -34.99 18.30 -13.27
CA PHE A 158 -35.71 19.03 -12.23
C PHE A 158 -36.21 20.38 -12.74
N GLN A 159 -35.36 21.17 -13.42
CA GLN A 159 -35.75 22.45 -14.00
C GLN A 159 -36.88 22.28 -15.03
N LEU A 160 -36.81 21.26 -15.88
CA LEU A 160 -37.88 20.93 -16.83
C LEU A 160 -39.19 20.57 -16.12
N ALA A 161 -39.13 19.79 -15.04
CA ALA A 161 -40.31 19.43 -14.25
C ALA A 161 -40.94 20.66 -13.58
N VAL A 162 -40.12 21.55 -13.01
CA VAL A 162 -40.58 22.81 -12.41
C VAL A 162 -41.20 23.73 -13.47
N TYR A 163 -40.56 23.87 -14.62
CA TYR A 163 -41.09 24.66 -15.74
C TYR A 163 -42.44 24.12 -16.23
N ARG A 164 -42.55 22.79 -16.40
CA ARG A 164 -43.80 22.13 -16.80
C ARG A 164 -44.91 22.34 -15.77
N SER A 165 -44.61 22.22 -14.48
CA SER A 165 -45.58 22.48 -13.40
C SER A 165 -46.05 23.93 -13.41
N ARG A 166 -45.14 24.89 -13.61
CA ARG A 166 -45.50 26.32 -13.74
C ARG A 166 -46.43 26.55 -14.93
N LYS A 167 -46.12 25.96 -16.09
CA LYS A 167 -46.96 26.08 -17.29
C LYS A 167 -48.33 25.45 -17.12
N LEU A 168 -48.44 24.32 -16.42
CA LEU A 168 -49.74 23.72 -16.09
C LEU A 168 -50.57 24.64 -15.20
N LYS A 169 -49.98 25.26 -14.17
CA LYS A 169 -50.68 26.22 -13.32
C LYS A 169 -51.12 27.48 -14.08
N GLU A 170 -50.30 27.97 -15.00
CA GLU A 170 -50.69 29.08 -15.88
C GLU A 170 -51.88 28.71 -16.77
N LEU A 171 -51.89 27.51 -17.34
CA LEU A 171 -53.01 27.02 -18.15
C LEU A 171 -54.28 26.80 -17.33
N GLU A 172 -54.16 26.22 -16.13
CA GLU A 172 -55.28 26.04 -15.19
C GLU A 172 -55.89 27.40 -14.84
N LYS A 173 -55.06 28.40 -14.52
CA LYS A 173 -55.54 29.76 -14.25
C LYS A 173 -56.27 30.39 -15.45
N ILE A 174 -55.73 30.25 -16.66
CA ILE A 174 -56.40 30.75 -17.88
C ILE A 174 -57.73 30.02 -18.10
N SER A 175 -57.79 28.71 -17.84
CA SER A 175 -59.02 27.93 -17.91
C SER A 175 -60.06 28.42 -16.90
N ASP A 176 -59.65 28.66 -15.65
CA ASP A 176 -60.53 29.18 -14.60
C ASP A 176 -61.06 30.59 -14.95
N ASP A 177 -60.18 31.46 -15.44
CA ASP A 177 -60.52 32.82 -15.88
C ASP A 177 -61.53 32.76 -17.06
N LEU A 178 -61.33 31.85 -18.03
CA LEU A 178 -62.23 31.64 -19.16
C LEU A 178 -63.58 31.06 -18.74
N GLU A 179 -63.60 30.12 -17.80
CA GLU A 179 -64.85 29.56 -17.26
C GLU A 179 -65.64 30.62 -16.48
N ALA A 180 -64.97 31.50 -15.73
CA ALA A 180 -65.60 32.63 -15.06
C ALA A 180 -66.20 33.62 -16.06
N GLU A 181 -65.45 34.00 -17.10
CA GLU A 181 -65.94 34.88 -18.18
C GLU A 181 -67.14 34.26 -18.92
N HIS A 182 -67.09 32.95 -19.18
CA HIS A 182 -68.21 32.24 -19.81
C HIS A 182 -69.46 32.25 -18.92
N LYS A 183 -69.31 31.96 -17.62
CA LYS A 183 -70.43 32.04 -16.65
C LYS A 183 -71.03 33.45 -16.58
N GLU A 184 -70.20 34.49 -16.55
CA GLU A 184 -70.66 35.88 -16.56
C GLU A 184 -71.45 36.20 -17.84
N LYS A 185 -70.92 35.82 -19.02
CA LYS A 185 -71.62 36.01 -20.30
C LYS A 185 -72.96 35.27 -20.35
N VAL A 186 -73.03 34.04 -19.85
CA VAL A 186 -74.28 33.27 -19.79
C VAL A 186 -75.31 33.99 -18.92
N VAL A 187 -74.91 34.44 -17.73
CA VAL A 187 -75.79 35.21 -16.83
C VAL A 187 -76.28 36.50 -17.50
N ASP A 188 -75.39 37.24 -18.18
CA ASP A 188 -75.76 38.44 -18.92
C ASP A 188 -76.77 38.17 -20.06
N LEU A 189 -76.59 37.06 -20.78
CA LEU A 189 -77.52 36.63 -21.82
C LEU A 189 -78.88 36.24 -21.23
N GLU A 190 -78.89 35.45 -20.15
CA GLU A 190 -80.10 35.08 -19.42
C GLU A 190 -80.85 36.32 -18.91
N GLN A 191 -80.15 37.30 -18.36
CA GLN A 191 -80.75 38.57 -17.92
C GLN A 191 -81.37 39.33 -19.09
N LYS A 192 -80.66 39.44 -20.23
CA LYS A 192 -81.20 40.09 -21.44
C LYS A 192 -82.44 39.37 -21.96
N ILE A 193 -82.45 38.04 -21.96
CA ILE A 193 -83.60 37.23 -22.36
C ILE A 193 -84.76 37.46 -21.37
N ASN A 194 -84.50 37.45 -20.07
CA ASN A 194 -85.50 37.65 -19.03
C ASN A 194 -86.15 39.04 -19.11
N ILE A 195 -85.36 40.11 -19.31
CA ILE A 195 -85.89 41.47 -19.51
C ILE A 195 -86.81 41.51 -20.73
N LYS A 196 -86.39 40.97 -21.88
CA LYS A 196 -87.22 40.90 -23.09
C LYS A 196 -88.52 40.12 -22.85
N LEU A 197 -88.47 39.01 -22.12
CA LEU A 197 -89.64 38.22 -21.77
C LEU A 197 -90.59 39.00 -20.85
N LYS A 198 -90.05 39.73 -19.87
CA LYS A 198 -90.82 40.57 -18.95
C LYS A 198 -91.48 41.75 -19.66
N GLU A 199 -90.75 42.44 -20.54
CA GLU A 199 -91.32 43.50 -21.39
C GLU A 199 -92.46 42.96 -22.26
N ARG A 200 -92.26 41.79 -22.88
CA ARG A 200 -93.30 41.12 -23.67
C ARG A 200 -94.51 40.77 -22.80
N GLN A 201 -94.30 40.28 -21.58
CA GLN A 201 -95.37 39.98 -20.63
C GLN A 201 -96.12 41.23 -20.17
N GLU A 202 -95.42 42.34 -19.91
CA GLU A 202 -96.03 43.62 -19.54
C GLU A 202 -96.86 44.19 -20.69
N ILE A 203 -96.38 44.12 -21.93
CA ILE A 203 -97.15 44.50 -23.13
C ILE A 203 -98.41 43.64 -23.23
N PHE A 204 -98.29 42.32 -23.11
CA PHE A 204 -99.45 41.43 -23.12
C PHE A 204 -100.43 41.72 -21.98
N ASN A 205 -99.95 42.04 -20.78
CA ASN A 205 -100.79 42.39 -19.64
C ASN A 205 -101.48 43.75 -19.85
N GLN A 206 -100.81 44.75 -20.42
CA GLN A 206 -101.42 46.03 -20.79
C GLN A 206 -102.52 45.85 -21.83
N VAL A 207 -102.27 45.04 -22.87
CA VAL A 207 -103.28 44.67 -23.88
C VAL A 207 -104.45 43.96 -23.20
N PHE A 208 -104.18 42.97 -22.36
CA PHE A 208 -105.22 42.26 -21.61
C PHE A 208 -106.06 43.18 -20.70
N GLN A 209 -105.42 44.11 -19.99
CA GLN A 209 -106.13 45.08 -19.15
C GLN A 209 -106.96 46.06 -19.99
N GLN A 210 -106.46 46.45 -21.16
CA GLN A 210 -107.22 47.26 -22.11
C GLN A 210 -108.44 46.49 -22.63
N ASP A 211 -108.28 45.21 -22.95
CA ASP A 211 -109.38 44.32 -23.35
C ASP A 211 -110.39 44.13 -22.21
N MET A 212 -109.93 43.94 -20.96
CA MET A 212 -110.77 43.90 -19.77
C MET A 212 -111.54 45.21 -19.54
N ARG A 213 -110.90 46.37 -19.71
CA ARG A 213 -111.57 47.67 -19.63
C ARG A 213 -112.61 47.86 -20.74
N GLN A 214 -112.28 47.46 -21.97
CA GLN A 214 -113.24 47.45 -23.07
C GLN A 214 -114.41 46.51 -22.80
N TYR A 215 -114.18 45.34 -22.21
CA TYR A 215 -115.24 44.42 -21.80
C TYR A 215 -116.16 45.02 -20.74
N ILE A 216 -115.62 45.67 -19.71
CA ILE A 216 -116.42 46.33 -18.66
C ILE A 216 -117.28 47.47 -19.23
N ILE A 217 -116.77 48.20 -20.24
CA ILE A 217 -117.47 49.34 -20.85
C ILE A 217 -118.50 48.91 -21.91
N SER A 218 -118.24 47.82 -22.65
CA SER A 218 -119.04 47.41 -23.82
C SER A 218 -119.82 46.10 -23.65
N GLY A 219 -119.50 45.28 -22.64
CA GLY A 219 -120.14 43.98 -22.38
C GLY A 219 -119.73 42.84 -23.32
N ILE A 220 -118.80 43.05 -24.27
CA ILE A 220 -118.42 42.07 -25.30
C ILE A 220 -116.89 41.93 -25.33
N ILE A 221 -116.37 40.70 -25.30
CA ILE A 221 -114.93 40.43 -25.38
C ILE A 221 -114.47 40.56 -26.85
N PRO A 222 -113.42 41.35 -27.16
CA PRO A 222 -112.82 41.34 -28.48
C PRO A 222 -112.17 39.98 -28.75
N VAL A 223 -112.75 39.18 -29.65
CA VAL A 223 -112.08 38.01 -30.21
C VAL A 223 -110.90 38.53 -31.03
N MET A 224 -109.67 38.22 -30.58
CA MET A 224 -108.45 38.55 -31.31
C MET A 224 -108.56 37.98 -32.73
N LYS A 225 -108.70 38.85 -33.72
CA LYS A 225 -108.57 38.44 -35.12
C LYS A 225 -107.10 38.17 -35.36
N SER A 226 -106.75 36.89 -35.44
CA SER A 226 -105.50 36.45 -36.06
C SER A 226 -105.41 37.12 -37.43
N SER A 227 -104.48 38.06 -37.57
CA SER A 227 -104.25 38.77 -38.82
C SER A 227 -103.27 37.96 -39.66
N GLY A 228 -103.78 37.08 -40.52
CA GLY A 228 -102.98 36.43 -41.55
C GLY A 228 -103.60 35.19 -42.21
N ASN A 229 -104.53 35.40 -43.15
CA ASN A 229 -104.89 34.52 -44.27
C ASN A 229 -105.51 33.12 -44.04
N ASN A 230 -106.84 33.08 -44.17
CA ASN A 230 -107.65 32.19 -45.03
C ASN A 230 -107.16 30.76 -45.33
N GLY A 231 -107.71 29.79 -44.61
CA GLY A 231 -107.74 28.38 -45.01
C GLY A 231 -108.05 27.52 -43.79
N ARG A 232 -109.18 26.81 -43.80
CA ARG A 232 -109.60 25.87 -42.75
C ARG A 232 -108.53 24.80 -42.55
N ASP A 233 -108.15 24.53 -41.29
CA ASP A 233 -108.41 23.23 -40.67
C ASP A 233 -108.22 23.31 -39.15
N GLU A 234 -109.12 22.60 -38.45
CA GLU A 234 -109.15 22.41 -37.01
C GLU A 234 -108.02 21.42 -36.66
N VAL A 235 -106.84 21.94 -36.28
CA VAL A 235 -105.71 21.10 -35.88
C VAL A 235 -105.86 20.73 -34.40
N SER A 236 -106.24 19.48 -34.15
CA SER A 236 -106.19 18.84 -32.83
C SER A 236 -104.73 18.66 -32.39
N LEU A 237 -104.47 18.72 -31.08
CA LEU A 237 -103.14 18.58 -30.46
C LEU A 237 -102.43 17.23 -30.76
N GLU A 238 -103.11 16.32 -31.45
CA GLU A 238 -102.61 14.99 -31.84
C GLU A 238 -101.81 15.01 -33.16
N ASP A 239 -101.84 16.12 -33.93
CA ASP A 239 -101.12 16.27 -35.22
C ASP A 239 -99.89 17.20 -35.15
N ILE A 240 -99.45 17.60 -33.96
CA ILE A 240 -98.17 18.32 -33.79
C ILE A 240 -97.05 17.28 -33.75
N GLU A 241 -96.43 17.01 -34.89
CA GLU A 241 -95.07 16.47 -34.90
C GLU A 241 -94.16 17.52 -34.25
N ILE A 242 -93.65 17.20 -33.06
CA ILE A 242 -92.54 17.93 -32.46
C ILE A 242 -91.34 17.59 -33.35
N GLU A 243 -91.09 18.44 -34.33
CA GLU A 243 -89.82 18.44 -35.04
C GLU A 243 -88.77 18.78 -33.98
N ASP A 244 -88.02 17.76 -33.54
CA ASP A 244 -86.83 17.93 -32.71
C ASP A 244 -85.89 18.82 -33.53
N ASP A 245 -85.96 20.12 -33.29
CA ASP A 245 -85.14 21.14 -33.94
C ASP A 245 -83.71 21.01 -33.40
N THR A 246 -83.05 19.91 -33.77
CA THR A 246 -81.69 19.56 -33.38
C THR A 246 -80.71 20.62 -33.86
N ASP A 247 -81.09 21.44 -34.83
CA ASP A 247 -80.26 22.51 -35.36
C ASP A 247 -80.15 23.69 -34.38
N ALA A 248 -81.24 24.07 -33.72
CA ALA A 248 -81.20 25.05 -32.63
C ALA A 248 -80.41 24.53 -31.41
N LEU A 249 -80.49 23.22 -31.15
CA LEU A 249 -79.74 22.57 -30.07
C LEU A 249 -78.24 22.40 -30.42
N ASN A 250 -77.93 22.14 -31.70
CA ASN A 250 -76.57 22.03 -32.23
C ASN A 250 -75.88 23.40 -32.33
N GLU A 251 -76.62 24.49 -32.58
CA GLU A 251 -76.08 25.85 -32.54
C GLU A 251 -75.74 26.29 -31.11
N LEU A 252 -76.50 25.81 -30.12
CA LEU A 252 -76.26 26.10 -28.70
C LEU A 252 -75.16 25.22 -28.07
N LEU A 253 -74.90 24.01 -28.60
CA LEU A 253 -73.82 23.12 -28.17
C LEU A 253 -72.46 23.41 -28.85
N ASN A 254 -72.45 24.11 -29.98
CA ASN A 254 -71.24 24.45 -30.74
C ASN A 254 -70.77 25.91 -30.56
N SER A 255 -71.40 26.68 -29.66
CA SER A 255 -70.93 27.99 -29.20
C SER A 255 -70.44 27.92 -27.76
#